data_AF-A0A1F7REN1-F1
#
_entry.id   AF-A0A1F7REN1-F1
#
_cell.length_a   1.000
_cell.length_b   1.000
_cell.length_c   1.000
_cell.angle_alpha   90.00
_cell.angle_beta   90.00
_cell.angle_gamma   90.00
#
_symmetry.space_group_name_H-M   'P 1'
#
loop_
_entity.id
_entity.type
_entity.pdbx_description
1 polymer ?
#
loop_
_entity_poly.entity_id
_entity_poly.type
_entity_poly.pdbx_seq_one_letter_code
_entity_poly.pdbx_strand_id
1 'polypeptide(L)' 'MADFVWEGKTKEMYDKLISNSPKPFQEMTRKRMTESLTKKVGDGGTVTQEILLEIVKEITPKPFLAMAMKSIEPLLQK' A
#
# COMPACT_ATOMS: atom_id res chain seq x y z
N MET A 1 -2.35 13.69 -8.99
CA MET A 1 -2.06 12.39 -8.36
C MET A 1 -0.58 12.43 -8.04
N ALA A 2 -0.15 12.06 -6.83
CA ALA A 2 1.28 12.05 -6.52
C ALA A 2 1.99 11.11 -7.50
N ASP A 3 3.02 11.60 -8.19
CA ASP A 3 3.86 10.77 -9.03
C ASP A 3 4.79 9.97 -8.12
N PHE A 4 4.63 8.65 -8.08
CA PHE A 4 5.49 7.77 -7.29
C PHE A 4 6.35 6.94 -8.23
N VAL A 5 7.63 6.79 -7.89
CA VAL A 5 8.51 5.84 -8.56
C VAL A 5 8.33 4.48 -7.89
N TRP A 6 7.56 3.59 -8.52
CA TRP A 6 7.28 2.26 -7.97
C TRP A 6 8.44 1.31 -8.27
N GLU A 7 9.06 0.77 -7.22
CA GLU A 7 10.15 -0.19 -7.37
C GLU A 7 9.60 -1.62 -7.46
N GLY A 8 10.02 -2.39 -8.47
CA GLY A 8 9.63 -3.79 -8.63
C GLY A 8 8.11 -4.00 -8.68
N LYS A 9 7.59 -4.89 -7.83
CA LYS A 9 6.16 -5.26 -7.77
C LYS A 9 5.34 -4.38 -6.81
N THR A 10 5.89 -3.29 -6.28
CA THR A 10 5.22 -2.44 -5.27
C THR A 10 3.92 -1.82 -5.76
N LYS A 11 3.85 -1.44 -7.04
CA LYS A 11 2.61 -0.93 -7.65
C LYS A 11 1.51 -1.98 -7.63
N GLU A 12 1.82 -3.22 -8.00
CA GLU A 12 0.86 -4.33 -7.99
C GLU A 12 0.41 -4.65 -6.56
N MET A 13 1.31 -4.58 -5.59
CA MET A 13 0.97 -4.75 -4.17
C MET A 13 0.00 -3.67 -3.70
N TYR A 14 0.26 -2.40 -4.03
CA TYR A 14 -0.60 -1.27 -3.71
C TYR A 14 -2.01 -1.45 -4.30
N ASP A 15 -2.11 -1.77 -5.60
CA ASP A 15 -3.40 -1.98 -6.26
C ASP A 15 -4.14 -3.20 -5.70
N LYS A 16 -3.43 -4.27 -5.34
CA LYS A 16 -3.99 -5.47 -4.69
C LYS A 16 -4.57 -5.14 -3.32
N LEU A 17 -3.87 -4.35 -2.51
CA LEU A 17 -4.32 -3.94 -1.17
C LEU A 17 -5.61 -3.13 -1.23
N ILE A 18 -5.71 -2.22 -2.20
CA ILE A 18 -6.93 -1.43 -2.42
C ILE A 18 -8.05 -2.35 -2.93
N SER A 19 -7.77 -3.20 -3.91
CA SER A 19 -8.79 -4.09 -4.49
C SER A 19 -9.34 -5.11 -3.49
N ASN A 20 -8.49 -5.56 -2.55
CA ASN A 20 -8.86 -6.49 -1.50
C ASN A 20 -9.54 -5.80 -0.30
N SER A 21 -9.48 -4.47 -0.21
CA SER A 21 -10.25 -3.71 0.76
C SER A 21 -11.74 -3.77 0.41
N PRO A 22 -12.66 -3.80 1.40
CA PRO A 22 -14.09 -3.80 1.10
C PRO A 22 -14.47 -2.53 0.32
N LYS A 23 -15.33 -2.66 -0.70
CA LYS A 23 -15.78 -1.55 -1.58
C LYS A 23 -15.99 -0.20 -0.89
N PRO A 24 -16.75 -0.09 0.22
CA PRO A 24 -16.97 1.21 0.88
C PRO A 24 -15.70 1.85 1.45
N PHE A 25 -14.65 1.05 1.70
CA PHE A 25 -13.38 1.52 2.24
C PHE A 25 -12.29 1.67 1.18
N GLN A 26 -12.48 1.20 -0.07
CA GLN A 26 -11.42 1.23 -1.09
C GLN A 26 -10.94 2.64 -1.40
N GLU A 27 -11.85 3.60 -1.55
CA GLU A 27 -11.51 5.00 -1.80
C GLU A 27 -10.77 5.63 -0.61
N MET A 28 -11.23 5.33 0.61
CA MET A 28 -10.59 5.79 1.85
C MET A 28 -9.18 5.18 2.01
N THR A 29 -9.02 3.89 1.76
CA THR A 29 -7.73 3.19 1.81
C THR A 29 -6.79 3.76 0.76
N ARG A 30 -7.25 3.95 -0.48
CA ARG A 30 -6.46 4.58 -1.55
C ARG A 30 -5.97 5.96 -1.12
N LYS A 31 -6.87 6.81 -0.62
CA LYS A 31 -6.53 8.16 -0.17
C LYS A 31 -5.52 8.14 0.98
N ARG A 32 -5.77 7.35 2.03
CA ARG A 32 -4.85 7.23 3.19
C ARG A 32 -3.48 6.66 2.80
N MET A 33 -3.44 5.61 1.98
CA MET A 33 -2.18 5.05 1.50
C MET A 33 -1.39 6.09 0.70
N THR A 34 -2.02 6.78 -0.24
CA THR A 34 -1.36 7.83 -1.04
C THR A 34 -0.87 8.97 -0.17
N GLU A 35 -1.68 9.47 0.77
CA GLU A 35 -1.26 10.53 1.69
C GLU A 35 -0.09 10.09 2.57
N SER A 36 -0.09 8.86 3.10
CA SER A 36 1.01 8.31 3.89
C SER A 36 2.27 8.10 3.04
N LEU A 37 2.14 7.62 1.79
CA LEU A 37 3.25 7.47 0.86
C LEU A 37 3.88 8.83 0.54
N THR A 38 3.08 9.83 0.16
CA THR A 38 3.56 11.19 -0.09
C THR A 38 4.24 11.79 1.14
N LYS A 39 3.72 11.56 2.35
CA LYS A 39 4.38 12.01 3.59
C LYS A 39 5.72 11.32 3.85
N LYS A 40 5.85 10.05 3.46
CA LYS A 40 7.04 9.23 3.74
C LYS A 40 8.15 9.44 2.72
N VAL A 41 7.81 9.50 1.42
CA VAL A 41 8.79 9.55 0.33
C VAL A 41 8.81 10.87 -0.43
N GLY A 42 7.86 11.77 -0.17
CA GLY A 42 7.68 13.00 -0.93
C GLY A 42 6.92 12.78 -2.25
N ASP A 43 6.63 13.88 -2.94
CA ASP A 43 6.14 13.83 -4.32
C ASP A 43 7.30 13.47 -5.24
N GLY A 44 7.13 12.50 -6.15
CA GLY A 44 8.22 11.94 -6.96
C GLY A 44 9.06 10.87 -6.27
N GLY A 45 8.75 10.51 -5.01
CA GLY A 45 9.56 9.60 -4.21
C GLY A 45 9.47 8.13 -4.64
N THR A 46 10.54 7.37 -4.36
CA THR A 46 10.58 5.93 -4.63
C THR A 46 9.83 5.14 -3.58
N VAL A 47 8.84 4.37 -4.00
CA VAL A 47 8.09 3.45 -3.16
C VAL A 47 8.72 2.07 -3.27
N THR A 48 9.41 1.67 -2.21
CA THR A 48 9.96 0.32 -2.05
C THR A 48 8.99 -0.60 -1.31
N GLN A 49 9.26 -1.90 -1.36
CA GLN A 49 8.45 -2.90 -0.67
C GLN A 49 8.42 -2.66 0.85
N GLU A 50 9.54 -2.26 1.43
CA GLU A 50 9.64 -1.97 2.86
C GLU A 50 8.75 -0.79 3.27
N ILE A 51 8.80 0.30 2.50
CA ILE A 51 8.00 1.51 2.72
C ILE A 51 6.51 1.20 2.61
N LEU A 52 6.12 0.47 1.56
CA LEU A 52 4.73 0.09 1.37
C LEU A 52 4.21 -0.78 2.52
N LEU A 53 5.00 -1.75 2.98
CA LEU A 53 4.66 -2.61 4.11
C LEU A 53 4.54 -1.85 5.43
N GLU A 54 5.43 -0.90 5.67
CA GLU A 54 5.38 -0.04 6.85
C GLU A 54 4.08 0.75 6.88
N ILE A 55 3.72 1.39 5.76
CA ILE A 55 2.49 2.18 5.65
C ILE A 55 1.25 1.30 5.81
N VAL A 56 1.24 0.11 5.20
CA VAL A 56 0.12 -0.84 5.36
C VAL A 56 -0.07 -1.20 6.84
N LYS A 57 1.02 -1.47 7.57
CA LYS A 57 0.96 -1.78 9.01
C LYS A 57 0.50 -0.58 9.85
N GLU A 58 0.81 0.63 9.42
CA GLU A 58 0.44 1.86 10.12
C GLU A 58 -1.04 2.22 9.93
N ILE A 59 -1.55 2.17 8.69
CA ILE A 59 -2.91 2.64 8.38
C ILE A 59 -3.96 1.56 8.51
N THR A 60 -3.58 0.28 8.38
CA THR A 60 -4.52 -0.84 8.37
C THR A 60 -4.80 -1.26 9.81
N PRO A 61 -6.07 -1.25 10.25
CA PRO A 61 -6.40 -1.72 11.59
C PRO A 61 -5.95 -3.18 11.79
N LYS A 62 -5.47 -3.51 13.00
CA LYS A 62 -4.98 -4.86 13.36
C LYS A 62 -5.88 -6.01 12.89
N PRO A 63 -7.23 -5.94 12.99
CA PRO A 63 -8.11 -7.01 12.51
C PRO A 63 -8.00 -7.30 11.00
N PHE A 64 -7.68 -6.28 10.19
CA PHE A 64 -7.57 -6.39 8.74
C PHE A 64 -6.14 -6.59 8.26
N LEU A 65 -5.14 -6.32 9.12
CA LEU A 65 -3.73 -6.39 8.75
C LEU A 65 -3.34 -7.80 8.26
N ALA A 66 -3.78 -8.85 8.95
CA ALA A 66 -3.47 -10.23 8.53
C ALA A 66 -4.03 -10.56 7.13
N MET A 67 -5.23 -10.06 6.81
CA MET A 67 -5.85 -10.25 5.50
C MET A 67 -5.12 -9.45 4.42
N ALA A 68 -4.78 -8.19 4.72
CA ALA A 68 -4.00 -7.34 3.82
C ALA A 68 -2.63 -7.96 3.51
N MET A 69 -1.90 -8.42 4.53
CA MET A 69 -0.59 -9.07 4.35
C MET A 69 -0.70 -10.37 3.56
N LYS A 70 -1.69 -11.22 3.82
CA LYS A 70 -1.93 -12.44 3.03
C LYS A 70 -2.20 -12.15 1.55
N SER A 71 -2.89 -11.05 1.22
CA SER A 71 -3.19 -10.71 -0.18
C SER A 71 -1.97 -10.33 -1.02
N ILE A 72 -0.93 -9.80 -0.38
CA ILE A 72 0.33 -9.39 -1.01
C ILE A 72 1.48 -10.37 -0.76
N GLU A 73 1.29 -11.37 0.10
CA GLU A 73 2.24 -12.46 0.34
C GLU A 73 2.83 -13.10 -0.93
N PRO A 74 2.03 -13.45 -1.97
CA PRO A 74 2.60 -13.99 -3.22
C PRO A 74 3.44 -12.98 -4.01
N LEU A 75 3.30 -11.68 -3.73
CA LEU A 75 4.08 -10.61 -4.33
C LEU A 75 5.33 -10.26 -3.51
N LEU A 76 5.38 -10.70 -2.23
CA LEU A 76 6.54 -10.54 -1.35
C LEU A 76 7.67 -11.53 -1.66
N GLN A 77 7.35 -12.67 -2.27
CA GLN A 77 8.35 -13.69 -2.62
C GLN A 77 9.05 -13.30 -3.93
N LYS A 78 10.39 -13.26 -3.87
CA LYS A 78 11.30 -12.99 -4.99
C LYS A 78 11.12 -14.02 -6.11
#